data_AF-A0A954Y9Q3-F1
#
_entry.id   AF-A0A954Y9Q3-F1
#
_cell.length_a   1.000
_cell.length_b   1.000
_cell.length_c   1.000
_cell.angle_alpha   90.00
_cell.angle_beta   90.00
_cell.angle_gamma   90.00
#
_symmetry.space_group_name_H-M   'P 1'
#
loop_
_entity.id
_entity.type
_entity.pdbx_description
1 polymer ?
#
loop_
_entity_poly.entity_id
_entity_poly.type
_entity_poly.pdbx_seq_one_letter_code
_entity_poly.pdbx_strand_id
1 'polypeptide(L)'
;MRGFAVAACCMACCAAALGEAGAEQALLQANSPSDYVHRITLYDQDGAAINPGDFRPAPYSPSMTCGKCHAYETISNGWHFNETKKTQPPGRPGEPWLLADPETGATRAISGRGWPGTITPDAAGLSDFAMTIRFGHHFPGGGFGSPTVEKIRSSDEFLRWGITGPLEIDCMFCHSADNTHDPAEAERQIGKQNFRWAPTAALGLGAIRGEAANTPDDVDPLAPPDPDFPERALPYVDYDKTRFDADGRVFFNITRRPSAQRCEFCHVSRDVSSDASPEWSAERDVHIASGMTCVDCHRNGIDHEIIRGDPGEAERRHDPSLRAFTCAGCHGVDIDRDTRAMSRESAPLSGRLGSPIPRHAGIPALHFRTLTCTACHAGPWPMETPRRLQTALAHGLGVPTRDRTQTTPPEIRGPVFARDEQGRIGPFRAAQTESGDVLWPIAHNVRPAQQALGARGCVDCHANDAALFFGSTKLGGSGDGDRMWASAQLDPAFAKLWNVAFAWRDLFKWTTLATLLVIAGLLCRYLLSLLETIMPGARRSA
;
A
#
# COMPACT_ATOMS: atom_id res chain seq x y z
N MET A 1 -38.54 60.39 -58.17
CA MET A 1 -37.15 59.95 -57.90
C MET A 1 -37.26 58.80 -56.90
N ARG A 2 -37.16 57.54 -57.35
CA ARG A 2 -35.99 56.63 -57.15
C ARG A 2 -35.52 56.63 -55.67
N GLY A 3 -35.49 55.54 -54.92
CA GLY A 3 -35.47 54.14 -55.31
C GLY A 3 -35.96 53.15 -54.24
N PHE A 4 -36.10 51.92 -54.73
CA PHE A 4 -36.41 50.68 -54.05
C PHE A 4 -35.32 50.26 -53.05
N ALA A 5 -35.73 49.66 -51.93
CA ALA A 5 -35.03 48.52 -51.34
C ALA A 5 -36.04 47.64 -50.58
N VAL A 6 -36.14 46.39 -51.02
CA VAL A 6 -37.00 45.31 -50.51
C VAL A 6 -36.10 44.30 -49.79
N ALA A 7 -36.65 43.73 -48.70
CA ALA A 7 -36.33 42.45 -48.06
C ALA A 7 -34.97 42.26 -47.35
N ALA A 8 -35.03 41.85 -46.08
CA ALA A 8 -34.84 40.44 -45.72
C ALA A 8 -35.11 40.18 -44.22
N CYS A 9 -36.15 39.37 -43.99
CA CYS A 9 -36.32 38.34 -42.97
C CYS A 9 -35.33 38.25 -41.80
N CYS A 10 -35.84 38.27 -40.55
CA CYS A 10 -35.52 37.25 -39.55
C CYS A 10 -36.63 37.16 -38.49
N MET A 11 -37.41 36.09 -38.57
CA MET A 11 -38.21 35.55 -37.46
C MET A 11 -37.27 35.18 -36.31
N ALA A 12 -37.40 35.85 -35.17
CA ALA A 12 -36.86 35.37 -33.91
C ALA A 12 -37.93 34.52 -33.21
N CYS A 13 -37.98 33.24 -33.57
CA CYS A 13 -38.68 32.21 -32.79
C CYS A 13 -37.71 31.62 -31.75
N CYS A 14 -38.23 31.44 -30.53
CA CYS A 14 -37.86 30.44 -29.53
C CYS A 14 -36.38 30.07 -29.35
N ALA A 15 -35.78 30.57 -28.27
CA ALA A 15 -34.75 29.84 -27.54
C ALA A 15 -34.85 30.19 -26.05
N ALA A 16 -35.92 29.71 -25.40
CA ALA A 16 -35.95 29.64 -23.95
C ALA A 16 -35.01 28.49 -23.54
N ALA A 17 -33.95 28.87 -22.80
CA ALA A 17 -33.21 28.07 -21.85
C ALA A 17 -32.87 26.62 -22.23
N LEU A 18 -31.77 26.43 -22.97
CA LEU A 18 -30.93 25.24 -22.80
C LEU A 18 -29.68 25.67 -22.05
N GLY A 19 -29.73 25.50 -20.74
CA GLY A 19 -28.65 25.74 -19.81
C GLY A 19 -28.77 24.79 -18.64
N GLU A 20 -28.94 23.49 -18.90
CA GLU A 20 -28.65 22.46 -17.90
C GLU A 20 -27.13 22.27 -17.85
N ALA A 21 -26.45 23.21 -17.19
CA ALA A 21 -25.23 22.86 -16.49
C ALA A 21 -25.66 21.94 -15.34
N GLY A 22 -25.31 20.65 -15.44
CA GLY A 22 -25.63 19.65 -14.42
C GLY A 22 -25.22 20.16 -13.05
N ALA A 23 -26.21 20.42 -12.20
CA ALA A 23 -25.96 20.73 -10.80
C ALA A 23 -25.32 19.47 -10.19
N GLU A 24 -24.05 19.57 -9.82
CA GLU A 24 -23.38 18.59 -8.97
C GLU A 24 -24.27 18.41 -7.73
N GLN A 25 -24.91 17.25 -7.62
CA GLN A 25 -25.92 17.02 -6.60
C GLN A 25 -25.21 17.06 -5.25
N ALA A 26 -25.44 18.12 -4.48
CA ALA A 26 -24.79 18.32 -3.20
C ALA A 26 -25.05 17.09 -2.31
N LEU A 27 -24.02 16.30 -2.05
CA LEU A 27 -24.11 15.10 -1.22
C LEU A 27 -24.53 15.46 0.20
N LEU A 28 -25.17 14.52 0.89
CA LEU A 28 -25.57 14.69 2.29
C LEU A 28 -24.33 14.82 3.17
N GLN A 29 -24.30 15.86 4.01
CA GLN A 29 -23.20 16.12 4.96
C GLN A 29 -23.76 16.39 6.35
N ALA A 30 -23.30 15.62 7.34
CA ALA A 30 -23.63 15.85 8.74
C ALA A 30 -22.75 16.93 9.40
N ASN A 31 -21.62 17.30 8.78
CA ASN A 31 -20.67 18.33 9.24
C ASN A 31 -20.25 18.19 10.71
N SER A 32 -20.23 16.95 11.23
CA SER A 32 -19.85 16.64 12.60
C SER A 32 -18.59 15.77 12.63
N PRO A 33 -17.68 16.00 13.59
CA PRO A 33 -16.60 15.06 13.89
C PRO A 33 -17.12 13.80 14.60
N SER A 34 -18.35 13.77 15.11
CA SER A 34 -18.98 12.53 15.59
C SER A 34 -19.40 11.64 14.43
N ASP A 35 -19.52 10.33 14.68
CA ASP A 35 -20.01 9.42 13.66
C ASP A 35 -21.51 9.61 13.43
N TYR A 36 -21.91 9.54 12.16
CA TYR A 36 -23.29 9.53 11.75
C TYR A 36 -23.83 8.10 11.81
N VAL A 37 -25.02 7.92 12.37
CA VAL A 37 -25.65 6.60 12.49
C VAL A 37 -26.27 6.23 11.14
N HIS A 38 -25.72 5.22 10.48
CA HIS A 38 -26.20 4.76 9.19
C HIS A 38 -27.32 3.72 9.38
N ARG A 39 -28.58 4.15 9.21
CA ARG A 39 -29.75 3.27 9.10
C ARG A 39 -30.38 3.46 7.73
N ILE A 40 -30.15 2.52 6.83
CA ILE A 40 -30.34 2.71 5.39
C ILE A 40 -31.22 1.59 4.83
N THR A 41 -32.15 1.94 3.94
CA THR A 41 -32.86 0.98 3.11
C THR A 41 -31.91 0.35 2.09
N LEU A 42 -31.87 -0.96 1.99
CA LEU A 42 -31.04 -1.65 1.01
C LEU A 42 -31.64 -1.49 -0.40
N TYR A 43 -30.79 -1.30 -1.39
CA TYR A 43 -31.16 -1.25 -2.79
C TYR A 43 -30.38 -2.30 -3.58
N ASP A 44 -31.02 -2.91 -4.57
CA ASP A 44 -30.35 -3.80 -5.52
C ASP A 44 -29.65 -3.00 -6.63
N GLN A 45 -29.00 -3.73 -7.55
CA GLN A 45 -28.27 -3.17 -8.69
C GLN A 45 -29.13 -2.32 -9.63
N ASP A 46 -30.44 -2.54 -9.66
CA ASP A 46 -31.39 -1.80 -10.51
C ASP A 46 -31.97 -0.58 -9.76
N GLY A 47 -31.54 -0.38 -8.50
CA GLY A 47 -31.99 0.71 -7.64
C GLY A 47 -33.35 0.47 -7.01
N ALA A 48 -33.89 -0.75 -7.07
CA ALA A 48 -35.13 -1.11 -6.41
C ALA A 48 -34.86 -1.39 -4.92
N ALA A 49 -35.78 -0.94 -4.05
CA ALA A 49 -35.68 -1.17 -2.62
C ALA A 49 -35.87 -2.66 -2.33
N ILE A 50 -34.97 -3.25 -1.56
CA ILE A 50 -35.01 -4.68 -1.22
C ILE A 50 -35.96 -4.89 -0.04
N ASN A 51 -36.92 -5.78 -0.22
CA ASN A 51 -37.74 -6.31 0.85
C ASN A 51 -37.32 -7.76 1.14
N PRO A 52 -36.84 -8.08 2.37
CA PRO A 52 -36.41 -9.44 2.72
C PRO A 52 -37.56 -10.46 2.77
N GLY A 53 -38.82 -10.02 2.64
CA GLY A 53 -40.00 -10.88 2.54
C GLY A 53 -40.33 -11.35 1.12
N ASP A 54 -39.71 -10.77 0.09
CA ASP A 54 -40.02 -11.09 -1.30
C ASP A 54 -39.54 -12.50 -1.68
N PHE A 55 -40.11 -13.07 -2.74
CA PHE A 55 -39.65 -14.34 -3.27
C PHE A 55 -38.30 -14.15 -3.96
N ARG A 56 -37.25 -14.79 -3.42
CA ARG A 56 -35.87 -14.76 -3.96
C ARG A 56 -35.35 -13.32 -4.16
N PRO A 57 -35.21 -12.54 -3.08
CA PRO A 57 -34.80 -11.15 -3.17
C PRO A 57 -33.37 -11.03 -3.72
N ALA A 58 -33.13 -9.94 -4.45
CA ALA A 58 -31.83 -9.58 -5.00
C ALA A 58 -30.82 -9.23 -3.88
N PRO A 59 -29.51 -9.36 -4.15
CA PRO A 59 -28.48 -8.89 -3.24
C PRO A 59 -28.43 -7.37 -3.17
N TYR A 60 -27.96 -6.85 -2.04
CA TYR A 60 -27.72 -5.42 -1.92
C TYR A 60 -26.55 -5.01 -2.81
N SER A 61 -26.71 -3.86 -3.47
CA SER A 61 -25.67 -3.20 -4.24
C SER A 61 -25.03 -2.10 -3.38
N PRO A 62 -23.72 -2.18 -3.06
CA PRO A 62 -22.99 -1.06 -2.49
C PRO A 62 -23.15 0.24 -3.29
N SER A 63 -23.12 0.17 -4.62
CA SER A 63 -23.22 1.35 -5.49
C SER A 63 -24.59 2.03 -5.36
N MET A 64 -25.67 1.27 -5.38
CA MET A 64 -27.04 1.81 -5.32
C MET A 64 -27.52 2.10 -3.89
N THR A 65 -26.95 1.45 -2.88
CA THR A 65 -27.27 1.68 -1.47
C THR A 65 -26.48 2.84 -0.89
N CYS A 66 -25.15 2.80 -0.97
CA CYS A 66 -24.28 3.84 -0.43
C CYS A 66 -24.19 5.06 -1.37
N GLY A 67 -24.32 4.85 -2.69
CA GLY A 67 -24.22 5.91 -3.70
C GLY A 67 -25.30 6.99 -3.61
N LYS A 68 -26.39 6.73 -2.88
CA LYS A 68 -27.41 7.76 -2.58
C LYS A 68 -26.90 8.88 -1.67
N CYS A 69 -25.86 8.60 -0.89
CA CYS A 69 -25.28 9.54 0.08
C CYS A 69 -23.82 9.89 -0.24
N HIS A 70 -23.12 9.07 -1.00
CA HIS A 70 -21.71 9.22 -1.34
C HIS A 70 -21.49 9.17 -2.85
N ALA A 71 -20.60 10.01 -3.39
CA ALA A 71 -20.27 9.97 -4.82
C ALA A 71 -19.46 8.72 -5.16
N TYR A 72 -20.15 7.62 -5.49
CA TYR A 72 -19.54 6.34 -5.84
C TYR A 72 -18.54 6.46 -7.00
N GLU A 73 -18.83 7.31 -7.99
CA GLU A 73 -17.90 7.52 -9.10
C GLU A 73 -16.62 8.26 -8.68
N THR A 74 -16.72 9.20 -7.74
CA THR A 74 -15.53 9.83 -7.14
C THR A 74 -14.70 8.80 -6.37
N ILE A 75 -15.36 7.94 -5.59
CA ILE A 75 -14.71 6.84 -4.86
C ILE A 75 -14.01 5.87 -5.83
N SER A 76 -14.65 5.53 -6.96
CA SER A 76 -14.12 4.58 -7.95
C SER A 76 -12.82 5.05 -8.61
N ASN A 77 -12.43 6.32 -8.45
CA ASN A 77 -11.17 6.86 -8.92
C ASN A 77 -10.02 6.73 -7.92
N GLY A 78 -10.29 6.25 -6.71
CA GLY A 78 -9.31 6.04 -5.65
C GLY A 78 -8.29 4.93 -5.93
N TRP A 79 -7.21 4.91 -5.14
CA TRP A 79 -6.02 4.09 -5.39
C TRP A 79 -6.27 2.59 -5.42
N HIS A 80 -7.24 2.08 -4.65
CA HIS A 80 -7.58 0.65 -4.67
C HIS A 80 -8.49 0.24 -5.83
N PHE A 81 -9.06 1.20 -6.56
CA PHE A 81 -10.11 0.95 -7.56
C PHE A 81 -9.70 1.34 -8.97
N ASN A 82 -8.64 2.13 -9.11
CA ASN A 82 -8.29 2.80 -10.37
C ASN A 82 -7.22 2.08 -11.20
N GLU A 83 -6.81 0.86 -10.86
CA GLU A 83 -5.76 0.14 -11.59
C GLU A 83 -6.10 -0.09 -13.07
N THR A 84 -7.39 -0.25 -13.41
CA THR A 84 -7.85 -0.41 -14.80
C THR A 84 -7.95 0.92 -15.56
N LYS A 85 -7.82 2.07 -14.88
CA LYS A 85 -8.02 3.40 -15.44
C LYS A 85 -6.71 3.98 -15.95
N LYS A 86 -6.49 3.91 -17.26
CA LYS A 86 -5.27 4.42 -17.95
C LYS A 86 -5.04 5.93 -17.79
N THR A 87 -6.05 6.69 -17.39
CA THR A 87 -5.96 8.13 -17.15
C THR A 87 -5.25 8.48 -15.85
N GLN A 88 -5.12 7.52 -14.92
CA GLN A 88 -4.47 7.75 -13.64
C GLN A 88 -2.98 7.44 -13.72
N PRO A 89 -2.10 8.31 -13.17
CA PRO A 89 -0.68 8.02 -13.09
C PRO A 89 -0.41 6.70 -12.33
N PRO A 90 0.57 5.90 -12.74
CA PRO A 90 0.85 4.61 -12.11
C PRO A 90 1.40 4.74 -10.67
N GLY A 91 1.94 5.92 -10.33
CA GLY A 91 2.57 6.20 -9.03
C GLY A 91 3.76 5.30 -8.74
N ARG A 92 4.27 5.38 -7.50
CA ARG A 92 5.37 4.51 -7.04
C ARG A 92 4.97 3.04 -7.14
N PRO A 93 5.84 2.17 -7.70
CA PRO A 93 5.62 0.73 -7.74
C PRO A 93 5.18 0.14 -6.40
N GLY A 94 4.14 -0.68 -6.44
CA GLY A 94 3.68 -1.52 -5.34
C GLY A 94 3.89 -2.99 -5.67
N GLU A 95 3.32 -3.86 -4.85
CA GLU A 95 3.32 -5.29 -5.14
C GLU A 95 2.46 -5.57 -6.38
N PRO A 96 3.01 -6.19 -7.44
CA PRO A 96 2.22 -6.59 -8.59
C PRO A 96 1.39 -7.84 -8.27
N TRP A 97 0.40 -8.13 -9.10
CA TRP A 97 -0.30 -9.41 -9.06
C TRP A 97 0.65 -10.50 -9.58
N LEU A 98 1.01 -11.46 -8.73
CA LEU A 98 1.91 -12.54 -9.11
C LEU A 98 1.10 -13.78 -9.47
N LEU A 99 1.11 -14.12 -10.75
CA LEU A 99 0.49 -15.34 -11.26
C LEU A 99 1.55 -16.45 -11.32
N ALA A 100 1.49 -17.36 -10.35
CA ALA A 100 2.36 -18.53 -10.30
C ALA A 100 1.64 -19.75 -10.86
N ASP A 101 2.34 -20.50 -11.72
CA ASP A 101 1.95 -21.83 -12.14
C ASP A 101 2.25 -22.82 -11.00
N PRO A 102 1.26 -23.57 -10.49
CA PRO A 102 1.44 -24.41 -9.32
C PRO A 102 2.29 -25.66 -9.58
N GLU A 103 2.41 -26.11 -10.84
CA GLU A 103 3.14 -27.32 -11.20
C GLU A 103 4.64 -27.03 -11.42
N THR A 104 4.93 -25.94 -12.12
CA THR A 104 6.29 -25.54 -12.51
C THR A 104 6.90 -24.50 -11.59
N GLY A 105 6.09 -23.77 -10.83
CA GLY A 105 6.51 -22.60 -10.04
C GLY A 105 6.79 -21.36 -10.89
N ALA A 106 6.63 -21.43 -12.21
CA ALA A 106 6.87 -20.31 -13.11
C ALA A 106 5.93 -19.15 -12.77
N THR A 107 6.49 -17.96 -12.60
CA THR A 107 5.76 -16.79 -12.10
C THR A 107 5.77 -15.67 -13.13
N ARG A 108 4.61 -15.05 -13.35
CA ARG A 108 4.44 -13.83 -14.15
C ARG A 108 3.96 -12.70 -13.26
N ALA A 109 4.59 -11.52 -13.36
CA ALA A 109 4.16 -10.33 -12.64
C ALA A 109 3.24 -9.47 -13.51
N ILE A 110 2.04 -9.19 -12.98
CA ILE A 110 0.95 -8.55 -13.70
C ILE A 110 0.62 -7.22 -13.02
N SER A 111 0.46 -6.17 -13.82
CA SER A 111 -0.01 -4.87 -13.34
C SER A 111 -0.82 -4.14 -14.41
N GLY A 112 -2.00 -3.65 -14.03
CA GLY A 112 -2.77 -2.72 -14.86
C GLY A 112 -2.12 -1.33 -14.96
N ARG A 113 -1.17 -1.01 -14.07
CA ARG A 113 -0.44 0.27 -14.03
C ARG A 113 0.81 0.28 -14.91
N GLY A 114 1.27 -0.88 -15.39
CA GLY A 114 2.47 -0.96 -16.22
C GLY A 114 3.76 -0.62 -15.47
N TRP A 115 3.91 -1.08 -14.23
CA TRP A 115 5.16 -0.91 -13.48
C TRP A 115 6.34 -1.67 -14.14
N PRO A 116 7.59 -1.24 -13.90
CA PRO A 116 8.76 -1.91 -14.46
C PRO A 116 8.80 -3.40 -14.13
N GLY A 117 9.11 -4.25 -15.12
CA GLY A 117 9.19 -5.70 -14.95
C GLY A 117 7.84 -6.42 -14.88
N THR A 118 6.72 -5.73 -15.18
CA THR A 118 5.38 -6.32 -15.22
C THR A 118 4.83 -6.38 -16.64
N ILE A 119 3.88 -7.29 -16.86
CA ILE A 119 3.04 -7.35 -18.07
C ILE A 119 1.61 -6.91 -17.74
N THR A 120 0.86 -6.46 -18.75
CA THR A 120 -0.56 -6.13 -18.56
C THR A 120 -1.40 -7.41 -18.40
N PRO A 121 -2.58 -7.34 -17.76
CA PRO A 121 -3.51 -8.47 -17.70
C PRO A 121 -3.81 -9.07 -19.09
N ASP A 122 -4.11 -8.23 -20.08
CA ASP A 122 -4.38 -8.67 -21.45
C ASP A 122 -3.18 -9.45 -22.06
N ALA A 123 -1.95 -8.96 -21.85
CA ALA A 123 -0.73 -9.64 -22.31
C ALA A 123 -0.47 -10.96 -21.57
N ALA A 124 -0.97 -11.10 -20.35
CA ALA A 124 -0.95 -12.36 -19.60
C ALA A 124 -2.06 -13.34 -20.03
N GLY A 125 -2.98 -12.91 -20.91
CA GLY A 125 -4.16 -13.67 -21.30
C GLY A 125 -5.28 -13.67 -20.25
N LEU A 126 -5.33 -12.64 -19.39
CA LEU A 126 -6.34 -12.51 -18.35
C LEU A 126 -7.35 -11.42 -18.71
N SER A 127 -8.61 -11.82 -18.91
CA SER A 127 -9.75 -10.91 -18.93
C SER A 127 -10.00 -10.31 -17.54
N ASP A 128 -10.83 -9.26 -17.46
CA ASP A 128 -11.27 -8.69 -16.18
C ASP A 128 -12.02 -9.74 -15.33
N PHE A 129 -12.75 -10.64 -15.98
CA PHE A 129 -13.42 -11.77 -15.32
C PHE A 129 -12.38 -12.72 -14.70
N ALA A 130 -11.36 -13.10 -15.47
CA ALA A 130 -10.28 -13.95 -14.98
C ALA A 130 -9.49 -13.27 -13.85
N MET A 131 -9.19 -11.98 -13.96
CA MET A 131 -8.57 -11.19 -12.88
C MET A 131 -9.41 -11.23 -11.60
N THR A 132 -10.74 -11.08 -11.72
CA THR A 132 -11.67 -11.11 -10.59
C THR A 132 -11.69 -12.49 -9.91
N ILE A 133 -11.76 -13.57 -10.68
CA ILE A 133 -11.72 -14.93 -10.12
C ILE A 133 -10.39 -15.21 -9.42
N ARG A 134 -9.27 -14.82 -10.04
CA ARG A 134 -7.93 -15.15 -9.52
C ARG A 134 -7.52 -14.31 -8.33
N PHE A 135 -7.82 -13.00 -8.35
CA PHE A 135 -7.29 -12.05 -7.37
C PHE A 135 -8.37 -11.31 -6.57
N GLY A 136 -9.66 -11.50 -6.88
CA GLY A 136 -10.80 -10.85 -6.19
C GLY A 136 -10.87 -11.11 -4.70
N HIS A 137 -10.25 -12.19 -4.24
CA HIS A 137 -10.12 -12.51 -2.83
C HIS A 137 -9.25 -11.50 -2.04
N HIS A 138 -8.44 -10.67 -2.71
CA HIS A 138 -7.59 -9.65 -2.07
C HIS A 138 -7.66 -8.25 -2.72
N PHE A 139 -8.75 -7.93 -3.44
CA PHE A 139 -9.09 -6.53 -3.75
C PHE A 139 -10.54 -6.21 -3.36
N PRO A 140 -10.83 -4.97 -2.92
CA PRO A 140 -12.11 -4.59 -2.31
C PRO A 140 -13.26 -4.37 -3.32
N GLY A 141 -13.26 -5.11 -4.43
CA GLY A 141 -14.16 -4.88 -5.57
C GLY A 141 -13.81 -3.64 -6.40
N GLY A 142 -14.67 -3.31 -7.37
CA GLY A 142 -14.38 -2.27 -8.36
C GLY A 142 -13.28 -2.69 -9.35
N GLY A 143 -12.80 -1.76 -10.18
CA GLY A 143 -11.71 -2.03 -11.12
C GLY A 143 -12.02 -3.22 -12.05
N PHE A 144 -11.20 -4.27 -11.97
CA PHE A 144 -11.40 -5.53 -12.72
C PHE A 144 -12.72 -6.24 -12.35
N GLY A 145 -13.19 -6.09 -11.11
CA GLY A 145 -14.44 -6.68 -10.63
C GLY A 145 -15.70 -6.00 -11.15
N SER A 146 -15.59 -4.74 -11.59
CA SER A 146 -16.72 -3.95 -12.07
C SER A 146 -16.35 -3.19 -13.34
N PRO A 147 -16.06 -3.89 -14.46
CA PRO A 147 -15.73 -3.27 -15.72
C PRO A 147 -16.88 -2.43 -16.28
N THR A 148 -16.56 -1.51 -17.20
CA THR A 148 -17.60 -0.72 -17.87
C THR A 148 -18.49 -1.61 -18.74
N VAL A 149 -19.72 -1.16 -18.99
CA VAL A 149 -20.69 -1.87 -19.83
C VAL A 149 -20.13 -2.14 -21.23
N GLU A 150 -19.39 -1.19 -21.80
CA GLU A 150 -18.74 -1.35 -23.11
C GLU A 150 -17.71 -2.48 -23.07
N LYS A 151 -16.89 -2.54 -22.02
CA LYS A 151 -15.87 -3.59 -21.88
C LYS A 151 -16.50 -4.96 -21.70
N ILE A 152 -17.57 -5.06 -20.89
CA ILE A 152 -18.36 -6.29 -20.72
C ILE A 152 -18.94 -6.75 -22.07
N ARG A 153 -19.55 -5.85 -22.84
CA ARG A 153 -20.14 -6.16 -24.17
C ARG A 153 -19.10 -6.65 -25.19
N SER A 154 -17.85 -6.23 -25.05
CA SER A 154 -16.75 -6.67 -25.92
C SER A 154 -16.01 -7.91 -25.43
N SER A 155 -16.34 -8.43 -24.23
CA SER A 155 -15.66 -9.59 -23.64
C SER A 155 -16.30 -10.91 -24.07
N ASP A 156 -15.49 -11.97 -24.11
CA ASP A 156 -15.98 -13.33 -24.33
C ASP A 156 -16.93 -13.77 -23.20
N GLU A 157 -16.76 -13.20 -22.00
CA GLU A 157 -17.60 -13.43 -20.82
C GLU A 157 -18.86 -12.55 -20.76
N PHE A 158 -19.30 -11.93 -21.87
CA PHE A 158 -20.47 -11.04 -21.88
C PHE A 158 -21.72 -11.64 -21.22
N LEU A 159 -22.12 -12.85 -21.63
CA LEU A 159 -23.28 -13.54 -21.05
C LEU A 159 -23.03 -13.90 -19.59
N ARG A 160 -21.79 -14.31 -19.28
CA ARG A 160 -21.36 -14.69 -17.94
C ARG A 160 -21.51 -13.55 -16.94
N TRP A 161 -21.10 -12.34 -17.30
CA TRP A 161 -21.28 -11.14 -16.47
C TRP A 161 -22.75 -10.85 -16.17
N GLY A 162 -23.67 -11.19 -17.08
CA GLY A 162 -25.12 -11.07 -16.87
C GLY A 162 -25.64 -11.96 -15.73
N ILE A 163 -24.98 -13.09 -15.46
CA ILE A 163 -25.34 -14.03 -14.40
C ILE A 163 -24.64 -13.67 -13.09
N THR A 164 -23.33 -13.46 -13.15
CA THR A 164 -22.50 -13.21 -11.96
C THR A 164 -22.77 -11.83 -11.36
N GLY A 165 -23.13 -10.86 -12.20
CA GLY A 165 -23.12 -9.44 -11.89
C GLY A 165 -21.71 -8.89 -11.66
N PRO A 166 -21.56 -7.57 -11.45
CA PRO A 166 -20.30 -6.96 -11.09
C PRO A 166 -19.94 -7.21 -9.61
N LEU A 167 -18.65 -7.35 -9.32
CA LEU A 167 -18.09 -7.22 -7.98
C LEU A 167 -17.86 -5.71 -7.71
N GLU A 168 -18.91 -5.05 -7.23
CA GLU A 168 -18.88 -3.64 -6.87
C GLU A 168 -17.90 -3.35 -5.73
N ILE A 169 -17.55 -2.07 -5.55
CA ILE A 169 -16.71 -1.61 -4.44
C ILE A 169 -17.41 -1.93 -3.13
N ASP A 170 -16.83 -2.82 -2.34
CA ASP A 170 -17.34 -3.19 -1.03
C ASP A 170 -16.78 -2.24 0.04
N CYS A 171 -17.53 -1.17 0.31
CA CYS A 171 -17.17 -0.18 1.33
C CYS A 171 -16.93 -0.83 2.71
N MET A 172 -17.65 -1.90 3.04
CA MET A 172 -17.63 -2.50 4.38
C MET A 172 -16.41 -3.39 4.62
N PHE A 173 -15.69 -3.75 3.55
CA PHE A 173 -14.38 -4.40 3.63
C PHE A 173 -13.40 -3.58 4.49
N CYS A 174 -13.47 -2.25 4.38
CA CYS A 174 -12.63 -1.33 5.15
C CYS A 174 -13.40 -0.68 6.31
N HIS A 175 -14.68 -0.34 6.11
CA HIS A 175 -15.41 0.54 7.02
C HIS A 175 -16.25 -0.17 8.09
N SER A 176 -16.39 -1.50 8.08
CA SER A 176 -17.08 -2.24 9.16
C SER A 176 -16.31 -2.12 10.48
N ALA A 177 -16.86 -1.32 11.40
CA ALA A 177 -16.25 -0.97 12.68
C ALA A 177 -16.27 -2.12 13.71
N ASP A 178 -17.21 -3.04 13.57
CA ASP A 178 -17.47 -4.18 14.46
C ASP A 178 -16.86 -5.50 14.00
N ASN A 179 -16.07 -5.51 12.92
CA ASN A 179 -15.47 -6.75 12.43
C ASN A 179 -16.47 -7.81 11.96
N THR A 180 -17.72 -7.42 11.61
CA THR A 180 -18.73 -8.36 11.10
C THR A 180 -18.56 -8.68 9.62
N HIS A 181 -17.89 -7.82 8.86
CA HIS A 181 -17.51 -8.15 7.48
C HIS A 181 -16.45 -9.26 7.48
N ASP A 182 -16.76 -10.39 6.82
CA ASP A 182 -15.90 -11.57 6.64
C ASP A 182 -15.33 -11.63 5.21
N PRO A 183 -14.06 -11.21 5.01
CA PRO A 183 -13.37 -11.33 3.74
C PRO A 183 -13.23 -12.77 3.21
N ALA A 184 -13.18 -13.76 4.09
CA ALA A 184 -13.10 -15.16 3.66
C ALA A 184 -14.46 -15.64 3.11
N GLU A 185 -15.58 -15.10 3.58
CA GLU A 185 -16.89 -15.32 2.93
C GLU A 185 -16.96 -14.63 1.57
N ALA A 186 -16.41 -13.41 1.44
CA ALA A 186 -16.31 -12.75 0.14
C ALA A 186 -15.53 -13.62 -0.87
N GLU A 187 -14.39 -14.18 -0.47
CA GLU A 187 -13.60 -15.10 -1.29
C GLU A 187 -14.41 -16.32 -1.74
N ARG A 188 -15.13 -16.98 -0.81
CA ARG A 188 -15.97 -18.14 -1.13
C ARG A 188 -17.03 -17.79 -2.18
N GLN A 189 -17.66 -16.64 -2.05
CA GLN A 189 -18.68 -16.18 -3.01
C GLN A 189 -18.06 -15.84 -4.37
N ILE A 190 -16.89 -15.21 -4.39
CA ILE A 190 -16.16 -14.94 -5.64
C ILE A 190 -15.79 -16.26 -6.33
N GLY A 191 -15.34 -17.28 -5.59
CA GLY A 191 -15.06 -18.61 -6.14
C GLY A 191 -16.30 -19.30 -6.75
N LYS A 192 -17.48 -19.04 -6.19
CA LYS A 192 -18.80 -19.46 -6.73
C LYS A 192 -19.31 -18.58 -7.87
N GLN A 193 -18.51 -17.59 -8.27
CA GLN A 193 -18.84 -16.55 -9.25
C GLN A 193 -20.05 -15.68 -8.84
N ASN A 194 -20.37 -15.66 -7.55
CA ASN A 194 -21.47 -14.90 -6.96
C ASN A 194 -21.06 -13.43 -6.73
N PHE A 195 -20.49 -12.77 -7.74
CA PHE A 195 -19.82 -11.46 -7.60
C PHE A 195 -20.71 -10.38 -6.97
N ARG A 196 -21.92 -10.15 -7.52
CA ARG A 196 -22.84 -9.15 -6.96
C ARG A 196 -23.41 -9.52 -5.58
N TRP A 197 -23.36 -10.80 -5.20
CA TRP A 197 -23.84 -11.28 -3.91
C TRP A 197 -22.75 -11.29 -2.84
N ALA A 198 -21.47 -11.24 -3.21
CA ALA A 198 -20.35 -11.34 -2.30
C ALA A 198 -20.41 -10.30 -1.16
N PRO A 199 -20.71 -9.00 -1.39
CA PRO A 199 -20.83 -8.03 -0.31
C PRO A 199 -21.97 -8.37 0.67
N THR A 200 -23.10 -8.87 0.15
CA THR A 200 -24.26 -9.28 0.98
C THR A 200 -23.90 -10.40 1.95
N ALA A 201 -23.21 -11.42 1.44
CA ALA A 201 -22.75 -12.54 2.24
C ALA A 201 -21.69 -12.12 3.26
N ALA A 202 -20.67 -11.39 2.79
CA ALA A 202 -19.52 -10.99 3.60
C ALA A 202 -19.94 -10.10 4.77
N LEU A 203 -20.94 -9.23 4.61
CA LEU A 203 -21.47 -8.40 5.69
C LEU A 203 -22.41 -9.14 6.66
N GLY A 204 -22.74 -10.40 6.37
CA GLY A 204 -23.65 -11.21 7.15
C GLY A 204 -25.09 -10.70 7.10
N LEU A 205 -25.52 -10.11 5.98
CA LEU A 205 -26.91 -9.68 5.80
C LEU A 205 -27.85 -10.83 5.45
N GLY A 206 -27.31 -11.91 4.89
CA GLY A 206 -28.06 -13.10 4.52
C GLY A 206 -27.16 -14.18 3.95
N ALA A 207 -27.68 -15.39 3.86
CA ALA A 207 -27.00 -16.49 3.20
C ALA A 207 -27.29 -16.48 1.70
N ILE A 208 -26.28 -16.75 0.87
CA ILE A 208 -26.48 -16.90 -0.57
C ILE A 208 -26.84 -18.35 -0.87
N ARG A 209 -27.98 -18.54 -1.55
CA ARG A 209 -28.45 -19.86 -2.00
C ARG A 209 -28.19 -19.98 -3.49
N GLY A 210 -27.48 -21.04 -3.89
CA GLY A 210 -27.07 -21.26 -5.27
C GLY A 210 -25.69 -20.68 -5.58
N GLU A 211 -25.19 -21.02 -6.77
CA GLU A 211 -23.87 -20.63 -7.25
C GLU A 211 -23.99 -20.25 -8.71
N ALA A 212 -23.64 -19.02 -9.04
CA ALA A 212 -23.65 -18.54 -10.41
C ALA A 212 -22.82 -19.46 -11.29
N ALA A 213 -21.69 -19.98 -10.78
CA ALA A 213 -20.83 -21.00 -11.41
C ALA A 213 -21.61 -22.17 -12.06
N ASN A 214 -22.69 -22.62 -11.44
CA ASN A 214 -23.49 -23.76 -11.91
C ASN A 214 -24.64 -23.33 -12.85
N THR A 215 -24.93 -22.04 -12.94
CA THR A 215 -25.97 -21.49 -13.82
C THR A 215 -25.46 -21.38 -15.26
N PRO A 216 -26.18 -21.95 -16.25
CA PRO A 216 -25.85 -21.82 -17.68
C PRO A 216 -25.92 -20.39 -18.19
N ASP A 217 -25.06 -20.05 -19.16
CA ASP A 217 -24.95 -18.71 -19.75
C ASP A 217 -26.20 -18.25 -20.52
N ASP A 218 -27.07 -19.18 -20.91
CA ASP A 218 -28.32 -18.95 -21.63
C ASP A 218 -29.56 -19.03 -20.73
N VAL A 219 -29.39 -18.99 -19.40
CA VAL A 219 -30.50 -19.01 -18.44
C VAL A 219 -31.50 -17.88 -18.71
N ASP A 220 -32.79 -18.21 -18.72
CA ASP A 220 -33.87 -17.22 -18.67
C ASP A 220 -34.12 -16.85 -17.19
N PRO A 221 -33.86 -15.60 -16.75
CA PRO A 221 -34.06 -15.19 -15.37
C PRO A 221 -35.53 -15.27 -14.90
N LEU A 222 -36.48 -15.30 -15.83
CA LEU A 222 -37.91 -15.38 -15.56
C LEU A 222 -38.44 -16.82 -15.60
N ALA A 223 -37.65 -17.77 -16.10
CA ALA A 223 -38.05 -19.16 -16.12
C ALA A 223 -38.06 -19.74 -14.69
N PRO A 224 -39.04 -20.62 -14.38
CA PRO A 224 -39.03 -21.35 -13.12
C PRO A 224 -37.78 -22.24 -13.04
N PRO A 225 -37.28 -22.54 -11.83
CA PRO A 225 -36.17 -23.47 -11.64
C PRO A 225 -36.47 -24.82 -12.30
N ASP A 226 -35.47 -25.35 -13.02
CA ASP A 226 -35.53 -26.70 -13.56
C ASP A 226 -35.65 -27.72 -12.39
N PRO A 227 -36.72 -28.53 -12.33
CA PRO A 227 -36.89 -29.50 -11.26
C PRO A 227 -35.86 -30.64 -11.30
N ASP A 228 -35.29 -30.95 -12.46
CA ASP A 228 -34.28 -32.00 -12.63
C ASP A 228 -32.87 -31.50 -12.31
N PHE A 229 -32.63 -30.19 -12.46
CA PHE A 229 -31.35 -29.53 -12.19
C PHE A 229 -31.52 -28.25 -11.33
N PRO A 230 -32.04 -28.36 -10.10
CA PRO A 230 -32.35 -27.20 -9.26
C PRO A 230 -31.11 -26.36 -8.90
N GLU A 231 -29.92 -26.95 -8.92
CA GLU A 231 -28.63 -26.29 -8.70
C GLU A 231 -28.23 -25.29 -9.79
N ARG A 232 -28.85 -25.37 -10.98
CA ARG A 232 -28.61 -24.45 -12.10
C ARG A 232 -29.38 -23.14 -11.99
N ALA A 233 -30.31 -23.04 -11.03
CA ALA A 233 -31.08 -21.82 -10.83
C ALA A 233 -30.20 -20.64 -10.44
N LEU A 234 -30.64 -19.42 -10.78
CA LEU A 234 -29.96 -18.19 -10.36
C LEU A 234 -29.83 -18.10 -8.83
N PRO A 235 -28.67 -17.62 -8.33
CA PRO A 235 -28.51 -17.40 -6.90
C PRO A 235 -29.47 -16.35 -6.37
N TYR A 236 -29.86 -16.49 -5.10
CA TYR A 236 -30.69 -15.52 -4.40
C TYR A 236 -30.25 -15.38 -2.94
N VAL A 237 -30.72 -14.32 -2.29
CA VAL A 237 -30.41 -14.07 -0.89
C VAL A 237 -31.51 -14.61 0.01
N ASP A 238 -31.10 -15.37 1.02
CA ASP A 238 -31.90 -15.70 2.20
C ASP A 238 -31.52 -14.72 3.31
N TYR A 239 -32.20 -13.56 3.35
CA TYR A 239 -31.86 -12.46 4.26
C TYR A 239 -32.12 -12.83 5.73
N ASP A 240 -31.20 -12.43 6.60
CA ASP A 240 -31.43 -12.43 8.04
C ASP A 240 -32.36 -11.27 8.40
N LYS A 241 -33.64 -11.57 8.58
CA LYS A 241 -34.69 -10.60 8.91
C LYS A 241 -34.42 -9.87 10.23
N THR A 242 -33.59 -10.41 11.12
CA THR A 242 -33.24 -9.74 12.38
C THR A 242 -32.32 -8.53 12.19
N ARG A 243 -31.69 -8.41 11.00
CA ARG A 243 -30.87 -7.25 10.61
C ARG A 243 -31.68 -6.02 10.21
N PHE A 244 -32.98 -6.19 9.95
CA PHE A 244 -33.88 -5.14 9.48
C PHE A 244 -34.70 -4.59 10.65
N ASP A 245 -34.78 -3.27 10.74
CA ASP A 245 -35.69 -2.61 11.68
C ASP A 245 -37.15 -2.65 11.17
N ALA A 246 -38.08 -2.13 11.99
CA ALA A 246 -39.51 -2.15 11.67
C ALA A 246 -39.87 -1.37 10.38
N ASP A 247 -38.99 -0.49 9.91
CA ASP A 247 -39.15 0.27 8.68
C ASP A 247 -38.41 -0.38 7.49
N GLY A 248 -37.87 -1.59 7.66
CA GLY A 248 -37.12 -2.30 6.63
C GLY A 248 -35.73 -1.71 6.36
N ARG A 249 -35.14 -0.98 7.32
CA ARG A 249 -33.79 -0.42 7.20
C ARG A 249 -32.77 -1.27 7.93
N VAL A 250 -31.53 -1.25 7.46
CA VAL A 250 -30.41 -1.95 8.09
C VAL A 250 -29.49 -0.95 8.76
N PHE A 251 -29.05 -1.28 9.97
CA PHE A 251 -27.98 -0.56 10.64
C PHE A 251 -26.61 -1.00 10.12
N PHE A 252 -25.83 -0.03 9.63
CA PHE A 252 -24.43 -0.22 9.24
C PHE A 252 -23.52 0.44 10.29
N ASN A 253 -22.67 -0.37 10.92
CA ASN A 253 -21.68 0.13 11.85
C ASN A 253 -20.41 0.56 11.10
N ILE A 254 -20.37 1.84 10.73
CA ILE A 254 -19.35 2.42 9.84
C ILE A 254 -18.37 3.26 10.65
N THR A 255 -17.06 3.05 10.44
CA THR A 255 -15.99 3.91 10.99
C THR A 255 -15.27 4.67 9.88
N ARG A 256 -14.93 5.94 10.13
CA ARG A 256 -14.02 6.72 9.26
C ARG A 256 -12.54 6.38 9.48
N ARG A 257 -12.20 5.74 10.60
CA ARG A 257 -10.83 5.33 10.94
C ARG A 257 -10.79 3.80 11.06
N PRO A 258 -10.65 3.07 9.94
CA PRO A 258 -10.50 1.61 9.95
C PRO A 258 -9.39 1.12 10.86
N SER A 259 -9.58 -0.07 11.45
CA SER A 259 -8.52 -0.75 12.20
C SER A 259 -7.42 -1.25 11.25
N ALA A 260 -6.19 -1.40 11.75
CA ALA A 260 -5.07 -1.90 10.93
C ALA A 260 -5.35 -3.31 10.36
N GLN A 261 -6.10 -4.13 11.09
CA GLN A 261 -6.48 -5.49 10.69
C GLN A 261 -7.22 -5.54 9.35
N ARG A 262 -7.99 -4.49 9.02
CA ARG A 262 -8.69 -4.38 7.72
C ARG A 262 -7.72 -4.26 6.55
N CYS A 263 -6.63 -3.52 6.74
CA CYS A 263 -5.58 -3.38 5.74
C CYS A 263 -4.67 -4.60 5.74
N GLU A 264 -4.37 -5.18 6.91
CA GLU A 264 -3.49 -6.34 7.07
C GLU A 264 -4.02 -7.58 6.33
N PHE A 265 -5.34 -7.70 6.12
CA PHE A 265 -5.90 -8.79 5.30
C PHE A 265 -5.26 -8.84 3.90
N CYS A 266 -5.04 -7.69 3.24
CA CYS A 266 -4.38 -7.64 1.92
C CYS A 266 -2.89 -7.27 1.96
N HIS A 267 -2.42 -6.58 3.01
CA HIS A 267 -1.09 -5.97 3.04
C HIS A 267 -0.10 -6.63 4.00
N VAL A 268 -0.47 -7.72 4.70
CA VAL A 268 0.47 -8.44 5.57
C VAL A 268 1.51 -9.23 4.77
N SER A 269 2.70 -9.33 5.34
CA SER A 269 3.75 -10.25 4.88
C SER A 269 4.30 -11.05 6.05
N ARG A 270 4.63 -12.31 5.80
CA ARG A 270 5.19 -13.24 6.77
C ARG A 270 6.57 -13.72 6.32
N ASP A 271 7.55 -13.73 7.23
CA ASP A 271 8.82 -14.42 7.03
C ASP A 271 8.62 -15.94 7.18
N VAL A 272 9.06 -16.69 6.18
CA VAL A 272 8.96 -18.15 6.12
C VAL A 272 10.32 -18.82 5.95
N SER A 273 11.40 -18.09 6.23
CA SER A 273 12.75 -18.64 6.30
C SER A 273 12.86 -19.67 7.44
N SER A 274 13.78 -20.63 7.33
CA SER A 274 13.92 -21.71 8.33
C SER A 274 14.31 -21.22 9.73
N ASP A 275 14.98 -20.06 9.81
CA ASP A 275 15.38 -19.37 11.04
C ASP A 275 14.38 -18.28 11.47
N ALA A 276 13.23 -18.17 10.81
CA ALA A 276 12.25 -17.14 11.11
C ALA A 276 11.70 -17.31 12.53
N SER A 277 11.59 -16.19 13.24
CA SER A 277 10.96 -16.19 14.57
C SER A 277 9.48 -16.56 14.45
N PRO A 278 8.92 -17.30 15.43
CA PRO A 278 7.49 -17.55 15.49
C PRO A 278 6.69 -16.24 15.43
N GLU A 279 5.56 -16.24 14.72
CA GLU A 279 4.76 -15.04 14.46
C GLU A 279 4.35 -14.29 15.75
N TRP A 280 3.99 -15.02 16.81
CA TRP A 280 3.61 -14.43 18.10
C TRP A 280 4.74 -13.65 18.80
N SER A 281 6.00 -13.96 18.44
CA SER A 281 7.20 -13.33 18.99
C SER A 281 7.81 -12.28 18.07
N ALA A 282 7.33 -12.19 16.82
CA ALA A 282 7.80 -11.19 15.88
C ALA A 282 7.27 -9.80 16.28
N GLU A 283 8.18 -8.88 16.55
CA GLU A 283 7.80 -7.50 16.82
C GLU A 283 7.20 -6.86 15.57
N ARG A 284 6.06 -6.17 15.75
CA ARG A 284 5.33 -5.48 14.68
C ARG A 284 5.91 -4.09 14.42
N ASP A 285 5.33 -3.39 13.46
CA ASP A 285 5.60 -1.98 13.17
C ASP A 285 5.48 -1.09 14.42
N VAL A 286 6.51 -0.28 14.70
CA VAL A 286 6.59 0.61 15.86
C VAL A 286 5.43 1.61 15.93
N HIS A 287 4.88 2.02 14.78
CA HIS A 287 3.77 2.96 14.75
C HIS A 287 2.46 2.29 15.18
N ILE A 288 2.22 1.06 14.72
CA ILE A 288 1.06 0.26 15.14
C ILE A 288 1.18 -0.09 16.63
N ALA A 289 2.38 -0.48 17.09
CA ALA A 289 2.66 -0.70 18.51
C ALA A 289 2.42 0.56 19.37
N SER A 290 2.56 1.75 18.78
CA SER A 290 2.28 3.04 19.41
C SER A 290 0.81 3.49 19.31
N GLY A 291 -0.08 2.63 18.80
CA GLY A 291 -1.52 2.90 18.71
C GLY A 291 -1.99 3.60 17.43
N MET A 292 -1.12 3.72 16.41
CA MET A 292 -1.54 4.18 15.08
C MET A 292 -2.22 3.07 14.29
N THR A 293 -3.09 3.45 13.37
CA THR A 293 -3.60 2.59 12.30
C THR A 293 -3.04 3.04 10.94
N CYS A 294 -3.21 2.23 9.92
CA CYS A 294 -2.71 2.49 8.56
C CYS A 294 -3.16 3.86 8.06
N VAL A 295 -4.43 4.22 8.29
CA VAL A 295 -5.03 5.49 7.83
C VAL A 295 -4.55 6.72 8.61
N ASP A 296 -3.68 6.59 9.62
CA ASP A 296 -3.05 7.77 10.23
C ASP A 296 -1.94 8.33 9.34
N CYS A 297 -1.31 7.47 8.54
CA CYS A 297 -0.35 7.80 7.49
C CYS A 297 -1.02 7.81 6.09
N HIS A 298 -1.78 6.76 5.78
CA HIS A 298 -2.47 6.56 4.50
C HIS A 298 -3.88 7.19 4.53
N ARG A 299 -3.96 8.53 4.64
CA ARG A 299 -5.26 9.25 4.63
C ARG A 299 -5.79 9.46 3.22
N ASN A 300 -7.09 9.68 3.12
CA ASN A 300 -7.79 10.10 1.89
C ASN A 300 -9.02 10.92 2.24
N GLY A 301 -9.54 11.64 1.25
CA GLY A 301 -10.89 12.21 1.29
C GLY A 301 -11.91 11.22 0.76
N ILE A 302 -13.08 11.74 0.37
CA ILE A 302 -14.13 10.94 -0.29
C ILE A 302 -13.68 10.37 -1.64
N ASP A 303 -12.67 10.98 -2.28
CA ASP A 303 -12.00 10.50 -3.49
C ASP A 303 -11.30 9.15 -3.35
N HIS A 304 -11.05 8.69 -2.12
CA HIS A 304 -10.25 7.50 -1.85
C HIS A 304 -8.87 7.54 -2.52
N GLU A 305 -8.34 8.73 -2.78
CA GLU A 305 -6.97 8.92 -3.26
C GLU A 305 -6.00 8.82 -2.08
N ILE A 306 -5.88 7.58 -1.58
CA ILE A 306 -5.03 7.17 -0.46
C ILE A 306 -3.60 7.66 -0.65
N ILE A 307 -3.15 8.47 0.30
CA ILE A 307 -1.77 8.96 0.38
C ILE A 307 -0.82 7.77 0.43
N ARG A 308 0.21 7.74 -0.42
CA ARG A 308 1.21 6.67 -0.51
C ARG A 308 2.45 6.94 0.34
N GLY A 309 2.64 8.18 0.77
CA GLY A 309 3.69 8.60 1.71
C GLY A 309 5.10 8.58 1.10
N ASP A 310 5.21 8.56 -0.24
CA ASP A 310 6.48 8.68 -0.93
C ASP A 310 6.90 10.14 -1.13
N PRO A 311 8.21 10.46 -1.09
CA PRO A 311 8.65 11.85 -1.14
C PRO A 311 8.28 12.66 -2.38
N GLY A 312 7.93 12.01 -3.50
CA GLY A 312 7.52 12.69 -4.74
C GLY A 312 6.01 12.85 -4.90
N GLU A 313 5.20 12.38 -3.94
CA GLU A 313 3.75 12.41 -4.06
C GLU A 313 3.17 13.83 -4.02
N ALA A 314 3.72 14.69 -3.15
CA ALA A 314 3.28 16.07 -3.00
C ALA A 314 3.42 16.86 -4.31
N GLU A 315 4.53 16.67 -5.02
CA GLU A 315 4.80 17.29 -6.31
C GLU A 315 3.90 16.70 -7.39
N ARG A 316 3.75 15.37 -7.46
CA ARG A 316 2.89 14.69 -8.44
C ARG A 316 1.42 15.12 -8.32
N ARG A 317 0.93 15.29 -7.09
CA ARG A 317 -0.46 15.68 -6.80
C ARG A 317 -0.65 17.20 -6.68
N HIS A 318 0.43 17.98 -6.81
CA HIS A 318 0.43 19.43 -6.61
C HIS A 318 -0.17 19.87 -5.27
N ASP A 319 0.06 19.08 -4.21
CA ASP A 319 -0.44 19.33 -2.86
C ASP A 319 0.72 19.30 -1.85
N PRO A 320 1.22 20.48 -1.43
CA PRO A 320 2.28 20.60 -0.42
C PRO A 320 1.96 19.95 0.93
N SER A 321 0.68 19.81 1.30
CA SER A 321 0.28 19.25 2.59
C SER A 321 0.65 17.78 2.73
N LEU A 322 0.78 17.06 1.60
CA LEU A 322 1.14 15.64 1.56
C LEU A 322 2.55 15.37 2.08
N ARG A 323 3.44 16.38 2.08
CA ARG A 323 4.80 16.25 2.65
C ARG A 323 4.77 15.85 4.13
N ALA A 324 3.72 16.24 4.86
CA ALA A 324 3.48 15.90 6.27
C ALA A 324 3.36 14.39 6.54
N PHE A 325 3.05 13.60 5.51
CA PHE A 325 2.77 12.17 5.59
C PHE A 325 3.96 11.29 5.16
N THR A 326 5.11 11.91 4.90
CA THR A 326 6.39 11.21 4.71
C THR A 326 7.06 10.97 6.06
N CYS A 327 8.04 10.05 6.13
CA CYS A 327 8.85 9.87 7.35
C CYS A 327 9.49 11.20 7.78
N ALA A 328 10.09 11.93 6.83
CA ALA A 328 10.75 13.21 7.08
C ALA A 328 9.77 14.28 7.57
N GLY A 329 8.59 14.39 6.95
CA GLY A 329 7.55 15.34 7.37
C GLY A 329 7.03 15.05 8.78
N CYS A 330 6.66 13.81 9.05
CA CYS A 330 6.09 13.42 10.34
C CYS A 330 7.11 13.61 11.49
N HIS A 331 8.36 13.17 11.28
CA HIS A 331 9.45 13.29 12.26
C HIS A 331 10.13 14.67 12.28
N GLY A 332 9.72 15.58 11.40
CA GLY A 332 10.22 16.94 11.34
C GLY A 332 11.70 17.07 10.96
N VAL A 333 12.16 16.28 9.98
CA VAL A 333 13.54 16.22 9.53
C VAL A 333 13.66 16.82 8.12
N ASP A 334 14.62 17.71 7.91
CA ASP A 334 15.02 18.16 6.57
C ASP A 334 16.16 17.26 6.06
N ILE A 335 15.95 16.59 4.93
CA ILE A 335 16.91 15.63 4.36
C ILE A 335 17.96 16.32 3.47
N ASP A 336 17.68 17.54 2.98
CA ASP A 336 18.54 18.24 2.02
C ASP A 336 19.42 19.29 2.68
N ARG A 337 19.05 19.72 3.88
CA ARG A 337 19.87 20.62 4.70
C ARG A 337 20.44 19.83 5.86
N ASP A 338 21.76 19.88 6.03
CA ASP A 338 22.48 19.39 7.23
C ASP A 338 21.98 20.06 8.54
N THR A 339 20.97 20.92 8.47
CA THR A 339 20.33 21.61 9.58
C THR A 339 19.21 20.78 10.17
N ARG A 340 19.28 20.55 11.48
CA ARG A 340 18.20 20.00 12.32
C ARG A 340 16.93 20.88 12.39
N ALA A 341 16.77 21.83 11.47
CA ALA A 341 15.71 22.83 11.46
C ALA A 341 14.98 22.76 10.13
N MET A 342 13.67 22.50 10.19
CA MET A 342 12.79 22.50 9.03
C MET A 342 12.63 23.89 8.42
N SER A 343 12.25 23.92 7.14
CA SER A 343 11.76 25.15 6.51
C SER A 343 10.53 25.69 7.27
N ARG A 344 10.37 27.03 7.30
CA ARG A 344 9.21 27.69 7.92
C ARG A 344 7.87 27.22 7.33
N GLU A 345 7.86 26.80 6.07
CA GLU A 345 6.69 26.29 5.37
C GLU A 345 6.30 24.88 5.83
N SER A 346 7.27 24.06 6.24
CA SER A 346 7.02 22.68 6.67
C SER A 346 6.84 22.55 8.19
N ALA A 347 7.24 23.54 8.97
CA ALA A 347 7.15 23.54 10.43
C ALA A 347 5.73 23.24 10.99
N PRO A 348 4.62 23.81 10.45
CA PRO A 348 3.26 23.51 10.92
C PRO A 348 2.80 22.07 10.65
N LEU A 349 3.52 21.35 9.78
CA LEU A 349 3.17 20.02 9.28
C LEU A 349 3.99 18.90 9.93
N SER A 350 4.81 19.23 10.93
CA SER A 350 5.74 18.32 11.60
C SER A 350 5.32 17.89 13.00
N GLY A 351 5.94 16.83 13.52
CA GLY A 351 5.66 16.31 14.85
C GLY A 351 4.25 15.73 14.97
N ARG A 352 3.67 15.33 13.83
CA ARG A 352 2.31 14.85 13.73
C ARG A 352 2.12 13.62 14.63
N LEU A 353 0.98 13.57 15.33
CA LEU A 353 0.66 12.53 16.31
C LEU A 353 1.70 12.40 17.45
N GLY A 354 2.47 13.46 17.73
CA GLY A 354 3.51 13.42 18.76
C GLY A 354 4.77 12.66 18.33
N SER A 355 5.01 12.54 17.01
CA SER A 355 6.16 11.80 16.49
C SER A 355 7.49 12.37 17.00
N PRO A 356 8.42 11.50 17.45
CA PRO A 356 9.69 11.95 18.00
C PRO A 356 10.58 12.55 16.91
N ILE A 357 11.33 13.59 17.24
CA ILE A 357 12.32 14.18 16.33
C ILE A 357 13.65 13.40 16.47
N PRO A 358 14.10 12.68 15.43
CA PRO A 358 15.29 11.84 15.52
C PRO A 358 16.56 12.69 15.47
N ARG A 359 17.51 12.40 16.36
CA ARG A 359 18.80 13.10 16.41
C ARG A 359 19.85 12.54 15.46
N HIS A 360 19.74 11.26 15.10
CA HIS A 360 20.71 10.47 14.33
C HIS A 360 22.18 10.75 14.70
N ALA A 361 22.49 10.76 16.01
CA ALA A 361 23.81 11.13 16.51
C ALA A 361 24.89 10.17 15.95
N GLY A 362 25.92 10.72 15.31
CA GLY A 362 27.02 9.94 14.76
C GLY A 362 26.81 9.42 13.33
N ILE A 363 25.67 9.68 12.70
CA ILE A 363 25.41 9.36 11.29
C ILE A 363 25.69 10.60 10.41
N PRO A 364 26.68 10.56 9.50
CA PRO A 364 26.95 11.67 8.59
C PRO A 364 25.80 11.95 7.64
N ALA A 365 25.59 13.23 7.31
CA ALA A 365 24.46 13.67 6.49
C ALA A 365 24.40 13.07 5.07
N LEU A 366 25.55 12.65 4.53
CA LEU A 366 25.61 11.91 3.27
C LEU A 366 24.67 10.70 3.25
N HIS A 367 24.48 10.01 4.39
CA HIS A 367 23.57 8.86 4.45
C HIS A 367 22.14 9.26 4.15
N PHE A 368 21.66 10.43 4.57
CA PHE A 368 20.28 10.86 4.31
C PHE A 368 20.07 11.31 2.85
N ARG A 369 21.15 11.69 2.16
CA ARG A 369 21.13 11.96 0.71
C ARG A 369 21.19 10.69 -0.13
N THR A 370 21.77 9.61 0.40
CA THR A 370 22.01 8.37 -0.36
C THR A 370 21.04 7.25 -0.01
N LEU A 371 20.60 7.16 1.24
CA LEU A 371 19.73 6.09 1.75
C LEU A 371 18.34 6.65 2.03
N THR A 372 17.31 5.83 1.82
CA THR A 372 15.97 6.11 2.32
C THR A 372 15.92 5.91 3.84
N CYS A 373 14.97 6.55 4.53
CA CYS A 373 14.75 6.26 5.96
C CYS A 373 14.47 4.76 6.19
N THR A 374 13.76 4.13 5.24
CA THR A 374 13.40 2.71 5.27
C THR A 374 14.62 1.80 5.19
N ALA A 375 15.75 2.24 4.61
CA ALA A 375 16.97 1.44 4.55
C ALA A 375 17.44 0.99 5.94
N CYS A 376 17.38 1.90 6.92
CA CYS A 376 17.76 1.60 8.30
C CYS A 376 16.59 1.14 9.15
N HIS A 377 15.36 1.49 8.79
CA HIS A 377 14.20 1.36 9.66
C HIS A 377 13.12 0.36 9.21
N ALA A 378 13.13 -0.20 8.00
CA ALA A 378 11.99 -1.01 7.52
C ALA A 378 12.38 -2.42 7.08
N GLY A 379 11.45 -3.36 7.28
CA GLY A 379 11.58 -4.77 6.89
C GLY A 379 12.39 -5.62 7.88
N PRO A 380 12.83 -6.82 7.47
CA PRO A 380 13.80 -7.60 8.23
C PRO A 380 15.19 -6.96 8.22
N TRP A 381 16.06 -7.35 9.15
CA TRP A 381 17.50 -7.06 9.02
C TRP A 381 18.07 -7.79 7.78
N PRO A 382 18.98 -7.16 7.01
CA PRO A 382 19.66 -7.82 5.91
C PRO A 382 20.50 -8.99 6.42
N MET A 383 20.55 -10.04 5.63
CA MET A 383 21.37 -11.24 5.86
C MET A 383 22.18 -11.56 4.62
N GLU A 384 23.13 -12.49 4.73
CA GLU A 384 23.94 -12.93 3.59
C GLU A 384 23.07 -13.43 2.43
N THR A 385 21.95 -14.09 2.74
CA THR A 385 20.91 -14.45 1.76
C THR A 385 19.59 -13.79 2.16
N PRO A 386 18.80 -13.28 1.21
CA PRO A 386 17.55 -12.59 1.53
C PRO A 386 16.53 -13.58 2.08
N ARG A 387 15.72 -13.13 3.05
CA ARG A 387 14.69 -13.96 3.68
C ARG A 387 13.60 -14.29 2.68
N ARG A 388 13.04 -15.50 2.76
CA ARG A 388 11.85 -15.90 1.99
C ARG A 388 10.61 -15.32 2.67
N LEU A 389 9.76 -14.67 1.89
CA LEU A 389 8.56 -14.01 2.37
C LEU A 389 7.33 -14.61 1.70
N GLN A 390 6.20 -14.60 2.42
CA GLN A 390 4.87 -14.74 1.85
C GLN A 390 4.11 -13.44 2.06
N THR A 391 3.26 -13.08 1.11
CA THR A 391 2.42 -11.88 1.15
C THR A 391 0.96 -12.27 1.00
N ALA A 392 0.05 -11.48 1.57
CA ALA A 392 -1.38 -11.73 1.44
C ALA A 392 -1.83 -11.80 -0.01
N LEU A 393 -1.47 -10.81 -0.84
CA LEU A 393 -1.85 -10.74 -2.24
C LEU A 393 -1.40 -11.98 -3.05
N ALA A 394 -0.17 -12.45 -2.85
CA ALA A 394 0.39 -13.51 -3.68
C ALA A 394 0.15 -14.93 -3.13
N HIS A 395 -0.08 -15.08 -1.83
CA HIS A 395 -0.21 -16.40 -1.16
C HIS A 395 -1.55 -16.62 -0.47
N GLY A 396 -2.48 -15.66 -0.59
CA GLY A 396 -3.80 -15.74 -0.02
C GLY A 396 -3.83 -15.71 1.51
N LEU A 397 -2.88 -15.02 2.17
CA LEU A 397 -2.87 -14.94 3.65
C LEU A 397 -4.16 -14.31 4.17
N GLY A 398 -4.79 -14.90 5.19
CA GLY A 398 -6.12 -14.49 5.65
C GLY A 398 -7.24 -15.38 5.13
N VAL A 399 -7.04 -16.05 3.99
CA VAL A 399 -7.96 -17.10 3.50
C VAL A 399 -7.57 -18.46 4.10
N PRO A 400 -8.52 -19.20 4.72
CA PRO A 400 -8.25 -20.52 5.30
C PRO A 400 -7.86 -21.56 4.24
N THR A 401 -6.73 -22.24 4.45
CA THR A 401 -6.28 -23.36 3.60
C THR A 401 -5.36 -24.29 4.39
N ARG A 402 -5.29 -25.56 3.98
CA ARG A 402 -4.34 -26.56 4.49
C ARG A 402 -3.12 -26.77 3.59
N ASP A 403 -3.13 -26.19 2.39
CA ASP A 403 -2.18 -26.51 1.33
C ASP A 403 -0.98 -25.55 1.30
N ARG A 404 -1.06 -24.44 2.04
CA ARG A 404 0.02 -23.45 2.11
C ARG A 404 1.19 -23.98 2.94
N THR A 405 2.37 -24.03 2.33
CA THR A 405 3.64 -24.41 2.95
C THR A 405 4.63 -23.24 2.89
N GLN A 406 5.80 -23.39 3.51
CA GLN A 406 6.88 -22.40 3.43
C GLN A 406 7.47 -22.25 2.02
N THR A 407 7.18 -23.16 1.09
CA THR A 407 7.70 -23.18 -0.29
C THR A 407 6.63 -22.94 -1.34
N THR A 408 5.39 -22.64 -0.93
CA THR A 408 4.31 -22.28 -1.86
C THR A 408 4.78 -21.15 -2.80
N PRO A 409 4.67 -21.32 -4.13
CA PRO A 409 4.91 -20.26 -5.11
C PRO A 409 3.88 -19.12 -4.99
N PRO A 410 4.21 -17.90 -5.44
CA PRO A 410 5.48 -17.49 -6.04
C PRO A 410 6.59 -17.34 -4.99
N GLU A 411 7.83 -17.29 -5.45
CA GLU A 411 8.96 -17.04 -4.59
C GLU A 411 9.21 -15.54 -4.40
N ILE A 412 8.93 -15.04 -3.19
CA ILE A 412 9.18 -13.64 -2.80
C ILE A 412 10.31 -13.58 -1.78
N ARG A 413 11.19 -12.59 -1.93
CA ARG A 413 12.40 -12.44 -1.11
C ARG A 413 12.59 -11.02 -0.64
N GLY A 414 13.23 -10.83 0.52
CA GLY A 414 13.64 -9.51 0.98
C GLY A 414 14.35 -9.52 2.34
N PRO A 415 14.95 -8.39 2.75
CA PRO A 415 15.10 -7.18 1.96
C PRO A 415 16.18 -7.34 0.89
N VAL A 416 15.94 -6.79 -0.31
CA VAL A 416 16.92 -6.55 -1.37
C VAL A 416 17.17 -5.05 -1.46
N PHE A 417 18.42 -4.60 -1.36
CA PHE A 417 18.76 -3.18 -1.39
C PHE A 417 19.03 -2.73 -2.83
N ALA A 418 18.17 -1.85 -3.33
CA ALA A 418 18.22 -1.30 -4.67
C ALA A 418 18.00 0.22 -4.65
N ARG A 419 18.24 0.90 -5.77
CA ARG A 419 17.90 2.32 -5.92
C ARG A 419 16.42 2.51 -6.23
N ASP A 420 15.80 3.48 -5.56
CA ASP A 420 14.47 3.99 -5.90
C ASP A 420 14.54 4.90 -7.14
N GLU A 421 13.38 5.35 -7.61
CA GLU A 421 13.27 6.27 -8.76
C GLU A 421 13.96 7.62 -8.52
N GLN A 422 14.21 7.99 -7.26
CA GLN A 422 14.95 9.19 -6.86
C GLN A 422 16.46 8.91 -6.72
N GLY A 423 16.92 7.69 -7.04
CA GLY A 423 18.32 7.29 -6.98
C GLY A 423 18.83 6.97 -5.57
N ARG A 424 17.97 6.93 -4.54
CA ARG A 424 18.36 6.59 -3.17
C ARG A 424 18.21 5.10 -2.93
N ILE A 425 19.05 4.55 -2.07
CA ILE A 425 19.07 3.12 -1.76
C ILE A 425 18.08 2.83 -0.63
N GLY A 426 17.17 1.88 -0.86
CA GLY A 426 16.19 1.42 0.11
C GLY A 426 16.00 -0.10 0.04
N PRO A 427 15.25 -0.69 0.97
CA PRO A 427 14.94 -2.11 0.97
C PRO A 427 13.72 -2.38 0.07
N PHE A 428 13.79 -3.47 -0.69
CA PHE A 428 12.76 -3.93 -1.61
C PHE A 428 12.43 -5.39 -1.33
N ARG A 429 11.21 -5.79 -1.68
CA ARG A 429 10.90 -7.18 -1.96
C ARG A 429 11.21 -7.45 -3.42
N ALA A 430 11.63 -8.66 -3.72
CA ALA A 430 11.86 -9.14 -5.07
C ALA A 430 11.08 -10.43 -5.31
N ALA A 431 10.48 -10.56 -6.48
CA ALA A 431 9.95 -11.82 -6.97
C ALA A 431 10.63 -12.16 -8.30
N GLN A 432 11.09 -13.40 -8.44
CA GLN A 432 11.64 -13.87 -9.70
C GLN A 432 10.48 -14.20 -10.64
N THR A 433 10.53 -13.67 -11.85
CA THR A 433 9.51 -13.91 -12.88
C THR A 433 10.16 -14.40 -14.17
N GLU A 434 9.34 -14.90 -15.09
CA GLU A 434 9.77 -15.27 -16.44
C GLU A 434 10.43 -14.11 -17.20
N SER A 435 10.05 -12.86 -16.89
CA SER A 435 10.58 -11.64 -17.51
C SER A 435 11.75 -11.01 -16.74
N GLY A 436 12.24 -11.67 -15.69
CA GLY A 436 13.26 -11.17 -14.77
C GLY A 436 12.71 -10.81 -13.39
N ASP A 437 13.58 -10.27 -12.53
CA ASP A 437 13.19 -9.91 -11.17
C ASP A 437 12.34 -8.64 -11.17
N VAL A 438 11.18 -8.69 -10.49
CA VAL A 438 10.37 -7.51 -10.20
C VAL A 438 10.60 -7.08 -8.76
N LEU A 439 10.82 -5.78 -8.55
CA LEU A 439 11.14 -5.21 -7.25
C LEU A 439 10.08 -4.18 -6.84
N TRP A 440 9.69 -4.20 -5.56
CA TRP A 440 8.85 -3.17 -4.97
C TRP A 440 9.30 -2.80 -3.56
N PRO A 441 9.23 -1.51 -3.18
CA PRO A 441 9.84 -1.00 -1.96
C PRO A 441 9.16 -1.51 -0.69
N ILE A 442 9.96 -1.75 0.35
CA ILE A 442 9.51 -2.03 1.72
C ILE A 442 9.46 -0.70 2.48
N ALA A 443 8.26 -0.33 2.94
CA ALA A 443 8.01 0.85 3.75
C ALA A 443 7.25 0.56 5.06
N HIS A 444 7.12 -0.72 5.41
CA HIS A 444 6.38 -1.22 6.58
C HIS A 444 7.25 -2.16 7.41
N ASN A 445 6.69 -2.64 8.53
CA ASN A 445 7.43 -3.33 9.58
C ASN A 445 8.58 -2.42 10.05
N VAL A 446 8.21 -1.16 10.32
CA VAL A 446 9.15 -0.13 10.74
C VAL A 446 9.61 -0.43 12.15
N ARG A 447 10.91 -0.56 12.34
CA ARG A 447 11.55 -0.85 13.62
C ARG A 447 11.86 0.43 14.40
N PRO A 448 11.81 0.39 15.74
CA PRO A 448 12.18 1.51 16.59
C PRO A 448 13.67 1.88 16.43
N ALA A 449 14.03 3.08 16.87
CA ALA A 449 15.40 3.61 16.73
C ALA A 449 16.47 2.69 17.34
N GLN A 450 16.18 2.00 18.45
CA GLN A 450 17.13 1.09 19.11
C GLN A 450 17.38 -0.22 18.34
N GLN A 451 16.52 -0.55 17.37
CA GLN A 451 16.65 -1.76 16.55
C GLN A 451 17.02 -1.44 15.09
N ALA A 452 17.21 -0.15 14.77
CA ALA A 452 17.60 0.29 13.44
C ALA A 452 19.03 -0.16 13.08
N LEU A 453 19.29 -0.33 11.78
CA LEU A 453 20.67 -0.51 11.32
C LEU A 453 21.52 0.70 11.69
N GLY A 454 22.71 0.46 12.24
CA GLY A 454 23.60 1.50 12.72
C GLY A 454 23.34 1.92 14.18
N ALA A 455 22.27 1.42 14.82
CA ALA A 455 22.01 1.68 16.24
C ALA A 455 23.13 1.13 17.16
N ARG A 456 23.82 0.06 16.73
CA ARG A 456 24.97 -0.51 17.47
C ARG A 456 26.31 0.05 16.99
N GLY A 457 26.29 1.00 16.05
CA GLY A 457 27.46 1.67 15.51
C GLY A 457 27.71 1.38 14.03
N CYS A 458 28.75 2.00 13.48
CA CYS A 458 29.04 1.99 12.04
C CYS A 458 29.26 0.57 11.49
N VAL A 459 29.71 -0.38 12.31
CA VAL A 459 30.03 -1.75 11.90
C VAL A 459 28.81 -2.60 11.56
N ASP A 460 27.59 -2.19 11.93
CA ASP A 460 26.36 -2.84 11.44
C ASP A 460 26.29 -2.83 9.89
N CYS A 461 26.90 -1.81 9.26
CA CYS A 461 26.88 -1.60 7.81
C CYS A 461 28.29 -1.58 7.20
N HIS A 462 29.31 -1.10 7.92
CA HIS A 462 30.68 -0.93 7.41
C HIS A 462 31.65 -2.03 7.89
N ALA A 463 31.15 -3.25 8.08
CA ALA A 463 31.98 -4.43 8.23
C ALA A 463 32.22 -5.11 6.87
N ASN A 464 33.33 -5.85 6.73
CA ASN A 464 33.67 -6.53 5.48
C ASN A 464 32.75 -7.71 5.13
N ASP A 465 31.93 -8.13 6.08
CA ASP A 465 30.90 -9.16 6.01
C ASP A 465 29.49 -8.57 6.21
N ALA A 466 29.34 -7.24 6.21
CA ALA A 466 28.04 -6.61 6.39
C ALA A 466 27.07 -6.95 5.25
N ALA A 467 26.00 -7.66 5.60
CA ALA A 467 24.98 -8.14 4.67
C ALA A 467 24.32 -7.02 3.84
N LEU A 468 24.23 -5.80 4.38
CA LEU A 468 23.68 -4.64 3.68
C LEU A 468 24.39 -4.37 2.34
N PHE A 469 25.71 -4.60 2.26
CA PHE A 469 26.48 -4.39 1.04
C PHE A 469 26.89 -5.70 0.37
N PHE A 470 27.27 -6.71 1.15
CA PHE A 470 27.89 -7.93 0.62
C PHE A 470 26.95 -9.14 0.60
N GLY A 471 25.73 -9.00 1.12
CA GLY A 471 24.69 -10.02 0.97
C GLY A 471 24.30 -10.25 -0.49
N SER A 472 23.64 -11.37 -0.74
CA SER A 472 23.09 -11.75 -2.03
C SER A 472 21.68 -11.17 -2.21
N THR A 473 21.33 -10.78 -3.43
CA THR A 473 20.00 -10.35 -3.88
C THR A 473 19.12 -11.54 -4.24
N LYS A 474 19.71 -12.73 -4.41
CA LYS A 474 19.04 -13.99 -4.72
C LYS A 474 19.35 -15.04 -3.67
N LEU A 475 18.57 -16.10 -3.65
CA LEU A 475 18.81 -17.21 -2.74
C LEU A 475 19.80 -18.19 -3.39
N GLY A 476 20.91 -18.48 -2.71
CA GLY A 476 22.01 -19.26 -3.27
C GLY A 476 22.82 -18.57 -4.37
N GLY A 477 22.49 -17.31 -4.71
CA GLY A 477 23.26 -16.51 -5.67
C GLY A 477 24.63 -16.15 -5.10
N SER A 478 25.70 -16.62 -5.73
CA SER A 478 27.08 -16.38 -5.29
C SER A 478 27.83 -15.40 -6.18
N GLY A 479 27.29 -15.06 -7.35
CA GLY A 479 27.92 -14.20 -8.34
C GLY A 479 27.96 -12.73 -7.95
N ASP A 480 28.90 -11.97 -8.50
CA ASP A 480 29.06 -10.54 -8.19
C ASP A 480 27.84 -9.70 -8.58
N GLY A 481 27.16 -10.04 -9.68
CA GLY A 481 25.91 -9.38 -10.10
C GLY A 481 24.71 -9.65 -9.18
N ASP A 482 24.82 -10.67 -8.33
CA ASP A 482 23.79 -11.00 -7.34
C ASP A 482 24.10 -10.36 -5.98
N ARG A 483 25.04 -9.41 -5.86
CA ARG A 483 25.35 -8.78 -4.57
C ARG A 483 24.57 -7.49 -4.35
N MET A 484 24.28 -7.16 -3.09
CA MET A 484 23.56 -5.92 -2.72
C MET A 484 24.27 -4.67 -3.23
N TRP A 485 25.61 -4.63 -3.19
CA TRP A 485 26.39 -3.53 -3.76
C TRP A 485 26.17 -3.36 -5.27
N ALA A 486 25.95 -4.46 -6.02
CA ALA A 486 25.71 -4.40 -7.45
C ALA A 486 24.31 -3.84 -7.75
N SER A 487 23.29 -4.31 -7.02
CA SER A 487 21.93 -3.77 -7.11
C SER A 487 21.83 -2.29 -6.69
N ALA A 488 22.64 -1.90 -5.70
CA ALA A 488 22.81 -0.51 -5.27
C ALA A 488 23.76 0.31 -6.17
N GLN A 489 24.40 -0.29 -7.18
CA GLN A 489 25.37 0.34 -8.08
C GLN A 489 26.54 1.01 -7.31
N LEU A 490 27.24 0.24 -6.49
CA LEU A 490 28.36 0.67 -5.66
C LEU A 490 29.65 -0.09 -6.00
N ASP A 491 30.81 0.53 -5.81
CA ASP A 491 32.11 -0.14 -5.98
C ASP A 491 32.49 -0.94 -4.72
N PRO A 492 32.61 -2.28 -4.80
CA PRO A 492 32.95 -3.12 -3.65
C PRO A 492 34.39 -2.92 -3.16
N ALA A 493 35.34 -2.52 -4.02
CA ALA A 493 36.72 -2.27 -3.62
C ALA A 493 36.81 -1.00 -2.76
N PHE A 494 36.12 0.06 -3.18
CA PHE A 494 35.98 1.27 -2.38
C PHE A 494 35.31 0.99 -1.03
N ALA A 495 34.22 0.22 -1.01
CA ALA A 495 33.53 -0.15 0.22
C ALA A 495 34.45 -0.90 1.22
N LYS A 496 35.20 -1.91 0.75
CA LYS A 496 36.15 -2.66 1.59
C LYS A 496 37.30 -1.79 2.11
N LEU A 497 37.86 -0.92 1.26
CA LEU A 497 38.93 0.01 1.67
C LEU A 497 38.41 0.98 2.76
N TRP A 498 37.19 1.48 2.58
CA TRP A 498 36.55 2.36 3.55
C TRP A 498 36.25 1.65 4.88
N ASN A 499 35.82 0.39 4.84
CA ASN A 499 35.61 -0.44 6.03
C ASN A 499 36.88 -0.60 6.87
N VAL A 500 38.04 -0.77 6.23
CA VAL A 500 39.34 -0.84 6.91
C VAL A 500 39.58 0.45 7.72
N ALA A 501 39.25 1.63 7.20
CA ALA A 501 39.42 2.89 7.93
C ALA A 501 38.63 2.92 9.26
N PHE A 502 37.48 2.24 9.35
CA PHE A 502 36.72 2.13 10.60
C PHE A 502 37.37 1.19 11.61
N ALA A 503 37.98 0.08 11.17
CA ALA A 503 38.72 -0.83 12.04
C ALA A 503 39.92 -0.14 12.72
N TRP A 504 40.56 0.80 12.02
CA TRP A 504 41.69 1.58 12.56
C TRP A 504 41.28 2.84 13.30
N ARG A 505 39.99 3.19 13.33
CA ARG A 505 39.50 4.46 13.89
C ARG A 505 39.84 4.62 15.37
N ASP A 506 39.63 3.56 16.17
CA ASP A 506 39.89 3.66 17.60
C ASP A 506 41.39 3.74 17.89
N LEU A 507 42.23 3.00 17.14
CA LEU A 507 43.68 3.20 17.21
C LEU A 507 44.05 4.64 16.87
N PHE A 508 43.50 5.20 15.80
CA PHE A 508 43.75 6.58 15.39
C PHE A 508 43.35 7.62 16.45
N LYS A 509 42.22 7.41 17.14
CA LYS A 509 41.82 8.29 18.26
C LYS A 509 42.84 8.23 19.40
N TRP A 510 43.24 7.03 19.80
CA TRP A 510 44.18 6.86 20.92
C TRP A 510 45.58 7.37 20.58
N THR A 511 46.06 7.16 19.36
CA THR A 511 47.35 7.71 18.91
C THR A 511 47.30 9.23 18.81
N THR A 512 46.19 9.81 18.33
CA THR A 512 45.99 11.26 18.30
C THR A 512 45.97 11.83 19.71
N LEU A 513 45.22 11.23 20.64
CA LEU A 513 45.17 11.67 22.04
C LEU A 513 46.55 11.58 22.71
N ALA A 514 47.26 10.47 22.53
CA ALA A 514 48.61 10.31 23.05
C ALA A 514 49.56 11.37 22.50
N THR A 515 49.47 11.65 21.20
CA THR A 515 50.27 12.69 20.54
C THR A 515 49.96 14.07 21.09
N LEU A 516 48.67 14.40 21.28
CA LEU A 516 48.24 15.67 21.88
C LEU A 516 48.72 15.84 23.32
N LEU A 517 48.71 14.76 24.12
CA LEU A 517 49.24 14.77 25.49
C LEU A 517 50.76 15.00 25.52
N VAL A 518 51.51 14.38 24.59
CA VAL A 518 52.95 14.63 24.43
C VAL A 518 53.20 16.09 24.06
N ILE A 519 52.48 16.64 23.08
CA ILE A 519 52.60 18.04 22.68
C ILE A 519 52.28 18.97 23.85
N ALA A 520 51.18 18.73 24.57
CA ALA A 520 50.80 19.52 25.73
C ALA A 520 51.87 19.47 26.83
N GLY A 521 52.46 18.31 27.09
CA GLY A 521 53.56 18.15 28.04
C GLY A 521 54.81 18.94 27.63
N LEU A 522 55.18 18.91 26.35
CA LEU A 522 56.31 19.68 25.82
C LEU A 522 56.06 21.19 25.92
N LEU A 523 54.86 21.65 25.56
CA LEU A 523 54.48 23.06 25.69
C LEU A 523 54.47 23.52 27.15
N CYS A 524 53.98 22.69 28.07
CA CYS A 524 54.00 22.98 29.51
C CYS A 524 55.44 23.09 30.04
N ARG A 525 56.32 22.16 29.66
CA ARG A 525 57.75 22.22 30.01
C ARG A 525 58.42 23.48 29.45
N TYR A 526 58.12 23.83 28.20
CA TYR A 526 58.64 25.05 27.57
C TYR A 526 58.18 26.30 28.33
N LEU A 527 56.90 26.38 28.69
CA LEU A 527 56.34 27.46 29.51
C LEU A 527 57.01 27.55 30.89
N LEU A 528 57.20 26.42 31.58
CA LEU A 528 57.89 26.39 32.87
C LEU A 528 59.34 26.88 32.74
N SER A 529 60.06 26.47 31.69
CA SER A 529 61.43 26.92 31.43
C SER A 529 61.48 28.42 31.11
N LEU A 530 60.49 28.93 30.38
CA LEU A 530 60.35 30.36 30.08
C LEU A 530 60.04 31.17 31.35
N LEU A 531 59.16 30.67 32.23
CA LEU A 531 58.87 31.28 33.53
C LEU A 531 60.10 31.31 34.44
N GLU A 532 60.92 30.24 34.45
CA GLU A 532 62.19 30.22 35.17
C GLU A 532 63.19 31.26 34.62
N THR A 533 63.13 31.55 33.32
CA THR A 533 64.01 32.54 32.67
C THR A 533 63.54 33.98 32.91
N ILE A 534 62.22 34.23 32.93
CA ILE A 534 61.62 35.56 33.09
C ILE A 534 61.48 35.94 34.58
N MET A 535 61.41 34.97 35.49
CA MET A 535 61.36 35.18 36.95
C MET A 535 62.60 34.58 37.66
N PRO A 536 63.82 35.13 37.46
CA PRO A 536 65.04 34.59 38.05
C PRO A 536 65.12 34.71 39.60
N GLY A 537 64.06 35.15 40.28
CA GLY A 537 64.05 35.50 41.71
C GLY A 537 63.29 34.57 42.66
N ALA A 538 62.57 33.53 42.19
CA ALA A 538 61.73 32.72 43.09
C ALA A 538 62.44 31.54 43.78
N ARG A 539 63.75 31.33 43.54
CA ARG A 539 64.57 30.32 44.23
C ARG A 539 65.68 30.96 45.06
N ARG A 540 65.31 31.78 46.06
CA ARG A 540 66.15 32.09 47.22
C ARG A 540 65.30 32.40 48.46
N SER A 541 64.70 31.37 49.07
CA SER A 541 64.59 31.22 50.53
C SER A 541 64.21 29.78 50.85
N ALA A 542 64.66 29.31 52.02
CA ALA A 542 64.42 27.99 52.61
C ALA A 542 62.93 27.64 52.80
#